data_AF-A0A7K1Y2Q6-F1
#
_entry.id   AF-A0A7K1Y2Q6-F1
#
_cell.length_a   1.000
_cell.length_b   1.000
_cell.length_c   1.000
_cell.angle_alpha   90.00
_cell.angle_beta   90.00
_cell.angle_gamma   90.00
#
_symmetry.space_group_name_H-M   'P 1'
#
loop_
_entity.id
_entity.type
_entity.pdbx_description
1 polymer ?
#
loop_
_entity_poly.entity_id
_entity_poly.type
_entity_poly.pdbx_seq_one_letter_code
_entity_poly.pdbx_strand_id
1 'polypeptide(L)'
;MRDLKIYISLASILFIGYLVAQYNKPKPVDWSETYKRADKIPFGTYVLYNQLPALFPHSKVTDNRLPVYNALESRAGLTNSTYLLLAGSAYIDRNDFKRMQAYMERGNTVFIAAYNFGQFLDRQLKLKTTGIVFDGVRKPNGLRFTDKRLPARRYRFDKQIGWQFFSKFDSARATVLGVNGNGRANFIRFRFGKGALFLVASPQLFTNYVLLKPAGARYAETVFSYFPHGKEVIWDEHTVMGNEGKDVSPLRFISANPPLRNAYYITLVAMLLFVLFEMKRRQRIIPIADPMKNATTEFVQVVGQVYYHQRDNRNIAEKKIRYLLEHIRSRYHVKTAGLDQAFAEMLVQRSGASPELVASLLREIAQVRTGGMVSDQQLIKLHTLIQEFNTL
;
A
#
# COMPACT_ATOMS: atom_id res chain seq x y z
N MET A 1 20.18 -21.54 32.86
CA MET A 1 20.42 -20.95 31.51
C MET A 1 20.72 -22.00 30.42
N ARG A 2 21.43 -23.10 30.71
CA ARG A 2 21.68 -24.17 29.72
C ARG A 2 20.39 -24.89 29.28
N ASP A 3 19.51 -25.21 30.22
CA ASP A 3 18.28 -25.95 29.91
C ASP A 3 17.33 -25.12 29.03
N LEU A 4 17.22 -23.82 29.29
CA LEU A 4 16.43 -22.89 28.47
C LEU A 4 16.93 -22.82 27.02
N LYS A 5 18.26 -22.86 26.81
CA LYS A 5 18.84 -22.87 25.46
C LYS A 5 18.46 -24.15 24.71
N ILE A 6 18.44 -25.30 25.38
CA ILE A 6 18.05 -26.58 24.77
C ILE A 6 16.58 -26.56 24.35
N TYR A 7 15.68 -26.07 25.22
CA TYR A 7 14.26 -25.95 24.88
C TYR A 7 14.01 -24.97 23.73
N ILE A 8 14.72 -23.82 23.70
CA ILE A 8 14.62 -22.86 22.60
C ILE A 8 15.14 -23.48 21.30
N SER A 9 16.29 -24.15 21.32
CA SER A 9 16.84 -24.83 20.14
C SER A 9 15.89 -25.89 19.61
N LEU A 10 15.30 -26.72 20.49
CA LEU A 10 14.33 -27.74 20.11
C LEU A 10 13.05 -27.12 19.52
N ALA A 11 12.53 -26.06 20.15
CA ALA A 11 11.36 -25.33 19.66
C ALA A 11 11.63 -24.67 18.30
N SER A 12 12.81 -24.08 18.11
CA SER A 12 13.22 -23.52 16.82
C SER A 12 13.35 -24.59 15.74
N ILE A 13 13.91 -25.77 16.05
CA ILE A 13 14.01 -26.89 15.11
C ILE A 13 12.62 -27.40 14.73
N LEU A 14 11.72 -27.58 15.70
CA LEU A 14 10.34 -28.00 15.43
C LEU A 14 9.58 -26.94 14.61
N PHE A 15 9.78 -25.66 14.90
CA PHE A 15 9.16 -24.56 14.16
C PHE A 15 9.68 -24.48 12.72
N ILE A 16 10.99 -24.59 12.51
CA ILE A 16 11.59 -24.65 11.16
C ILE A 16 11.08 -25.89 10.42
N GLY A 17 11.04 -27.05 11.06
CA GLY A 17 10.48 -28.28 10.48
C GLY A 17 9.01 -28.12 10.07
N TYR A 18 8.20 -27.47 10.92
CA TYR A 18 6.81 -27.15 10.61
C TYR A 18 6.69 -26.20 9.41
N LEU A 19 7.51 -25.15 9.34
CA LEU A 19 7.51 -24.22 8.20
C LEU A 19 7.90 -24.91 6.88
N VAL A 20 8.92 -25.79 6.92
CA VAL A 20 9.33 -26.59 5.76
C VAL A 20 8.20 -27.53 5.33
N ALA A 21 7.52 -28.19 6.27
CA ALA A 21 6.38 -29.04 5.98
C ALA A 21 5.20 -28.27 5.36
N GLN A 22 4.90 -27.07 5.87
CA GLN A 22 3.85 -26.20 5.30
C GLN A 22 4.22 -25.68 3.92
N TYR A 23 5.49 -25.32 3.70
CA TYR A 23 5.96 -24.84 2.40
C TYR A 23 5.90 -25.92 1.32
N ASN A 24 6.26 -27.16 1.68
CA ASN A 24 6.25 -28.31 0.76
C ASN A 24 4.86 -28.95 0.59
N LYS A 25 3.86 -28.51 1.36
CA LYS A 25 2.49 -29.02 1.22
C LYS A 25 1.96 -28.66 -0.18
N PRO A 26 1.49 -29.63 -0.97
CA PRO A 26 0.88 -29.34 -2.27
C PRO A 26 -0.23 -28.32 -2.10
N LYS A 27 -0.24 -27.31 -2.98
CA LYS A 27 -1.33 -26.33 -2.99
C LYS A 27 -2.66 -27.09 -3.11
N PRO A 28 -3.64 -26.85 -2.23
CA PRO A 28 -4.93 -27.52 -2.36
C PRO A 28 -5.51 -27.21 -3.72
N VAL A 29 -6.08 -28.22 -4.36
CA VAL A 29 -6.74 -28.03 -5.66
C VAL A 29 -7.92 -27.08 -5.45
N ASP A 30 -7.89 -25.95 -6.14
CA ASP A 30 -8.98 -24.98 -6.14
C ASP A 30 -10.13 -25.53 -7.00
N TRP A 31 -11.26 -25.85 -6.39
CA TRP A 31 -12.47 -26.34 -7.07
C TRP A 31 -13.50 -25.24 -7.32
N SER A 32 -13.10 -23.97 -7.30
CA SER A 32 -14.00 -22.87 -7.62
C SER A 32 -14.51 -22.96 -9.07
N GLU A 33 -15.81 -22.71 -9.24
CA GLU A 33 -16.48 -22.77 -10.53
C GLU A 33 -16.40 -21.43 -11.26
N THR A 34 -15.25 -21.15 -11.87
CA THR A 34 -15.02 -19.85 -12.52
C THR A 34 -15.50 -19.80 -13.97
N TYR A 35 -15.44 -20.93 -14.70
CA TYR A 35 -15.76 -21.05 -16.12
C TYR A 35 -14.96 -20.13 -17.06
N LYS A 36 -13.91 -19.47 -16.55
CA LYS A 36 -13.05 -18.56 -17.32
C LYS A 36 -12.14 -19.34 -18.24
N ARG A 37 -11.91 -18.81 -19.46
CA ARG A 37 -11.02 -19.45 -20.43
C ARG A 37 -9.55 -19.44 -19.99
N ALA A 38 -9.14 -18.46 -19.18
CA ALA A 38 -7.75 -18.33 -18.72
C ALA A 38 -7.42 -19.29 -17.56
N ASP A 39 -8.44 -19.80 -16.87
CA ASP A 39 -8.25 -20.56 -15.65
C ASP A 39 -7.94 -22.04 -15.94
N LYS A 40 -6.83 -22.51 -15.39
CA LYS A 40 -6.36 -23.91 -15.48
C LYS A 40 -6.86 -24.81 -14.34
N ILE A 41 -7.65 -24.27 -13.43
CA ILE A 41 -8.28 -25.03 -12.34
C ILE A 41 -9.33 -26.01 -12.91
N PRO A 42 -9.74 -27.07 -12.17
CA PRO A 42 -10.70 -28.08 -12.62
C PRO A 42 -11.95 -27.55 -13.31
N PHE A 43 -12.57 -26.48 -12.79
CA PHE A 43 -13.81 -25.91 -13.33
C PHE A 43 -13.61 -24.63 -14.17
N GLY A 44 -12.37 -24.38 -14.62
CA GLY A 44 -12.10 -23.46 -15.73
C GLY A 44 -12.38 -24.08 -17.10
N THR A 45 -12.31 -23.29 -18.16
CA THR A 45 -12.62 -23.70 -19.56
C THR A 45 -11.42 -23.63 -20.50
N TYR A 46 -10.20 -23.48 -19.96
CA TYR A 46 -8.95 -23.41 -20.72
C TYR A 46 -8.76 -24.52 -21.75
N VAL A 47 -9.04 -25.78 -21.39
CA VAL A 47 -8.91 -26.92 -22.31
C VAL A 47 -9.91 -26.77 -23.46
N LEU A 48 -11.17 -26.46 -23.17
CA LEU A 48 -12.18 -26.32 -24.22
C LEU A 48 -11.81 -25.22 -25.20
N TYR A 49 -11.48 -24.04 -24.68
CA TYR A 49 -11.15 -22.86 -25.49
C TYR A 49 -10.01 -23.16 -26.48
N ASN A 50 -8.94 -23.80 -26.00
CA ASN A 50 -7.80 -24.17 -26.85
C ASN A 50 -8.11 -25.30 -27.84
N GLN A 51 -9.18 -26.07 -27.63
CA GLN A 51 -9.63 -27.11 -28.54
C GLN A 51 -10.67 -26.62 -29.56
N LEU A 52 -11.19 -25.39 -29.43
CA LEU A 52 -12.14 -24.82 -30.40
C LEU A 52 -11.60 -24.80 -31.84
N PRO A 53 -10.32 -24.48 -32.13
CA PRO A 53 -9.80 -24.58 -33.49
C PRO A 53 -9.84 -26.00 -34.07
N ALA A 54 -9.67 -27.03 -33.22
CA ALA A 54 -9.77 -28.42 -33.66
C ALA A 54 -11.23 -28.86 -33.86
N LEU A 55 -12.15 -28.39 -33.01
CA LEU A 55 -13.59 -28.65 -33.12
C LEU A 55 -14.23 -27.89 -34.30
N PHE A 56 -13.67 -26.74 -34.67
CA PHE A 56 -14.16 -25.85 -35.72
C PHE A 56 -13.01 -25.42 -36.66
N PRO A 57 -12.44 -26.35 -37.45
CA PRO A 57 -11.20 -26.11 -38.22
C PRO A 57 -11.29 -25.00 -39.27
N HIS A 58 -12.50 -24.66 -39.72
CA HIS A 58 -12.74 -23.62 -40.74
C HIS A 58 -13.33 -22.34 -40.16
N SER A 59 -13.42 -22.22 -38.83
CA SER A 59 -14.02 -21.07 -38.17
C SER A 59 -12.96 -20.22 -37.48
N LYS A 60 -13.10 -18.89 -37.58
CA LYS A 60 -12.34 -17.96 -36.76
C LYS A 60 -12.91 -17.97 -35.34
N VAL A 61 -12.10 -18.27 -34.33
CA VAL A 61 -12.48 -18.14 -32.92
C VAL A 61 -12.23 -16.69 -32.49
N THR A 62 -13.25 -16.02 -31.95
CA THR A 62 -13.17 -14.63 -31.47
C THR A 62 -13.70 -14.51 -30.05
N ASP A 63 -13.04 -13.70 -29.24
CA ASP A 63 -13.48 -13.43 -27.88
C ASP A 63 -14.52 -12.31 -27.85
N ASN A 64 -15.53 -12.46 -26.99
CA ASN A 64 -16.51 -11.44 -26.71
C ASN A 64 -16.49 -11.02 -25.24
N ARG A 65 -16.27 -9.73 -25.01
CA ARG A 65 -16.28 -9.06 -23.70
C ARG A 65 -17.37 -8.01 -23.56
N LEU A 66 -18.26 -7.93 -24.54
CA LEU A 66 -19.42 -7.06 -24.52
C LEU A 66 -20.66 -7.82 -24.06
N PRO A 67 -21.68 -7.15 -23.49
CA PRO A 67 -22.98 -7.76 -23.24
C PRO A 67 -23.55 -8.40 -24.52
N VAL A 68 -24.36 -9.46 -24.35
CA VAL A 68 -24.94 -10.25 -25.46
C VAL A 68 -25.55 -9.35 -26.52
N TYR A 69 -26.42 -8.40 -26.13
CA TYR A 69 -27.04 -7.44 -27.03
C TYR A 69 -26.01 -6.74 -27.95
N ASN A 70 -24.98 -6.12 -27.36
CA ASN A 70 -23.96 -5.36 -28.08
C ASN A 70 -23.09 -6.25 -28.97
N ALA A 71 -22.74 -7.44 -28.47
CA ALA A 71 -21.94 -8.42 -29.18
C ALA A 71 -22.63 -8.87 -30.48
N LEU A 72 -23.93 -9.14 -30.41
CA LEU A 72 -24.74 -9.57 -31.55
C LEU A 72 -25.16 -8.39 -32.45
N GLU A 73 -25.37 -7.19 -31.89
CA GLU A 73 -25.73 -6.01 -32.68
C GLU A 73 -24.59 -5.58 -33.61
N SER A 74 -23.36 -5.51 -33.08
CA SER A 74 -22.15 -5.23 -33.88
C SER A 74 -21.89 -6.28 -34.97
N ARG A 75 -22.53 -7.44 -34.88
CA ARG A 75 -22.37 -8.60 -35.76
C ARG A 75 -23.66 -8.97 -36.49
N ALA A 76 -24.59 -8.02 -36.64
CA ALA A 76 -25.89 -8.29 -37.24
C ALA A 76 -25.79 -8.98 -38.62
N GLY A 77 -24.80 -8.65 -39.44
CA GLY A 77 -24.61 -9.24 -40.77
C GLY A 77 -24.11 -10.68 -40.81
N LEU A 78 -23.69 -11.27 -39.67
CA LEU A 78 -23.12 -12.61 -39.65
C LEU A 78 -24.16 -13.68 -39.99
N THR A 79 -23.72 -14.66 -40.78
CA THR A 79 -24.46 -15.87 -41.09
C THR A 79 -23.56 -17.08 -40.91
N ASN A 80 -24.16 -18.21 -40.53
CA ASN A 80 -23.46 -19.45 -40.24
C ASN A 80 -22.32 -19.23 -39.21
N SER A 81 -22.61 -18.56 -38.10
CA SER A 81 -21.69 -18.38 -36.97
C SER A 81 -22.28 -18.95 -35.68
N THR A 82 -21.42 -19.25 -34.71
CA THR A 82 -21.81 -19.84 -33.43
C THR A 82 -21.45 -18.90 -32.29
N TYR A 83 -22.39 -18.62 -31.39
CA TYR A 83 -22.15 -17.89 -30.15
C TYR A 83 -22.18 -18.88 -28.97
N LEU A 84 -21.07 -19.01 -28.25
CA LEU A 84 -20.87 -19.95 -27.16
C LEU A 84 -20.86 -19.22 -25.81
N LEU A 85 -21.75 -19.61 -24.91
CA LEU A 85 -21.82 -19.09 -23.54
C LEU A 85 -21.74 -20.24 -22.54
N LEU A 86 -20.74 -20.19 -21.66
CA LEU A 86 -20.55 -21.13 -20.55
C LEU A 86 -20.45 -20.35 -19.24
N ALA A 87 -21.38 -20.57 -18.33
CA ALA A 87 -21.38 -19.90 -17.02
C ALA A 87 -22.16 -20.70 -15.99
N GLY A 88 -21.94 -20.44 -14.70
CA GLY A 88 -22.81 -21.00 -13.65
C GLY A 88 -24.27 -20.56 -13.80
N SER A 89 -24.47 -19.28 -14.13
CA SER A 89 -25.78 -18.67 -14.41
C SER A 89 -25.68 -17.79 -15.65
N ALA A 90 -26.67 -17.91 -16.54
CA ALA A 90 -26.78 -17.10 -17.76
C ALA A 90 -28.05 -16.24 -17.68
N TYR A 91 -27.95 -15.02 -17.16
CA TYR A 91 -29.10 -14.12 -17.03
C TYR A 91 -29.38 -13.41 -18.36
N ILE A 92 -30.19 -14.04 -19.22
CA ILE A 92 -30.57 -13.48 -20.52
C ILE A 92 -31.85 -12.65 -20.35
N ASP A 93 -31.77 -11.35 -20.65
CA ASP A 93 -32.92 -10.46 -20.60
C ASP A 93 -33.74 -10.45 -21.91
N ARG A 94 -34.80 -9.64 -21.95
CA ARG A 94 -35.68 -9.53 -23.11
C ARG A 94 -34.98 -9.02 -24.36
N ASN A 95 -34.07 -8.05 -24.20
CA ASN A 95 -33.37 -7.40 -25.32
C ASN A 95 -32.29 -8.34 -25.87
N ASP A 96 -31.52 -8.97 -24.97
CA ASP A 96 -30.54 -10.00 -25.31
C ASP A 96 -31.22 -11.13 -26.09
N PHE A 97 -32.33 -11.67 -25.57
CA PHE A 97 -33.04 -12.76 -26.23
C PHE A 97 -33.61 -12.35 -27.59
N LYS A 98 -34.15 -11.12 -27.72
CA LYS A 98 -34.63 -10.60 -29.02
C LYS A 98 -33.49 -10.55 -30.04
N ARG A 99 -32.28 -10.14 -29.63
CA ARG A 99 -31.10 -10.14 -30.51
C ARG A 99 -30.60 -11.55 -30.81
N MET A 100 -30.55 -12.44 -29.82
CA MET A 100 -30.25 -13.86 -30.05
C MET A 100 -31.23 -14.49 -31.04
N GLN A 101 -32.53 -14.19 -30.94
CA GLN A 101 -33.54 -14.70 -31.85
C GLN A 101 -33.29 -14.22 -33.28
N ALA A 102 -33.10 -12.91 -33.50
CA ALA A 102 -32.77 -12.37 -34.82
C ALA A 102 -31.47 -12.96 -35.39
N TYR A 103 -30.48 -13.17 -34.54
CA TYR A 103 -29.22 -13.83 -34.90
C TYR A 103 -29.46 -15.27 -35.36
N MET A 104 -30.25 -16.06 -34.63
CA MET A 104 -30.58 -17.45 -35.01
C MET A 104 -31.47 -17.53 -36.24
N GLU A 105 -32.43 -16.63 -36.41
CA GLU A 105 -33.32 -16.60 -37.59
C GLU A 105 -32.54 -16.54 -38.91
N ARG A 106 -31.38 -15.87 -38.90
CA ARG A 106 -30.43 -15.77 -40.03
C ARG A 106 -29.60 -17.03 -40.29
N GLY A 107 -29.74 -18.08 -39.48
CA GLY A 107 -29.00 -19.34 -39.65
C GLY A 107 -27.84 -19.53 -38.67
N ASN A 108 -27.71 -18.67 -37.67
CA ASN A 108 -26.66 -18.78 -36.67
C ASN A 108 -27.05 -19.69 -35.50
N THR A 109 -26.05 -20.14 -34.75
CA THR A 109 -26.22 -21.01 -33.60
C THR A 109 -25.92 -20.26 -32.31
N VAL A 110 -26.78 -20.40 -31.31
CA VAL A 110 -26.51 -19.96 -29.94
C VAL A 110 -26.44 -21.19 -29.05
N PHE A 111 -25.36 -21.32 -28.29
CA PHE A 111 -25.17 -22.40 -27.33
C PHE A 111 -24.97 -21.81 -25.94
N ILE A 112 -25.75 -22.31 -24.98
CA ILE A 112 -25.67 -21.89 -23.58
C ILE A 112 -25.60 -23.13 -22.70
N ALA A 113 -24.51 -23.28 -21.94
CA ALA A 113 -24.49 -24.20 -20.81
C ALA A 113 -24.48 -23.41 -19.51
N ALA A 114 -25.50 -23.64 -18.68
CA ALA A 114 -25.65 -23.01 -17.38
C ALA A 114 -26.57 -23.83 -16.46
N TYR A 115 -26.47 -23.62 -15.16
CA TYR A 115 -27.43 -24.21 -14.22
C TYR A 115 -28.76 -23.44 -14.21
N ASN A 116 -28.71 -22.14 -14.50
CA ASN A 116 -29.86 -21.23 -14.51
C ASN A 116 -29.77 -20.30 -15.73
N PHE A 117 -30.91 -20.04 -16.37
CA PHE A 117 -31.01 -19.24 -17.60
C PHE A 117 -31.74 -17.89 -17.43
N GLY A 118 -32.06 -17.51 -16.19
CA GLY A 118 -32.76 -16.30 -15.83
C GLY A 118 -34.28 -16.40 -15.96
N GLN A 119 -34.99 -15.62 -15.14
CA GLN A 119 -36.46 -15.64 -15.05
C GLN A 119 -37.16 -15.32 -16.38
N PHE A 120 -36.53 -14.51 -17.23
CA PHE A 120 -37.11 -14.18 -18.53
C PHE A 120 -37.07 -15.39 -19.47
N LEU A 121 -35.92 -16.03 -19.66
CA LEU A 121 -35.80 -17.20 -20.52
C LEU A 121 -36.59 -18.39 -19.98
N ASP A 122 -36.61 -18.56 -18.65
CA ASP A 122 -37.43 -19.57 -17.97
C ASP A 122 -38.91 -19.43 -18.33
N ARG A 123 -39.47 -18.20 -18.31
CA ARG A 123 -40.87 -17.97 -18.73
C ARG A 123 -41.06 -18.17 -20.23
N GLN A 124 -40.16 -17.62 -21.05
CA GLN A 124 -40.29 -17.61 -22.50
C GLN A 124 -40.22 -19.01 -23.12
N LEU A 125 -39.41 -19.90 -22.55
CA LEU A 125 -39.18 -21.26 -23.04
C LEU A 125 -39.73 -22.35 -22.08
N LYS A 126 -40.49 -21.93 -21.05
CA LYS A 126 -41.05 -22.76 -19.98
C LYS A 126 -40.00 -23.62 -19.27
N LEU A 127 -38.78 -23.10 -19.13
CA LEU A 127 -37.65 -23.84 -18.56
C LEU A 127 -37.74 -23.90 -17.04
N LYS A 128 -37.35 -25.05 -16.50
CA LYS A 128 -36.99 -25.21 -15.10
C LYS A 128 -35.84 -26.20 -15.02
N THR A 129 -34.70 -25.78 -14.48
CA THR A 129 -33.56 -26.66 -14.22
C THR A 129 -33.64 -27.21 -12.80
N THR A 130 -33.24 -28.46 -12.60
CA THR A 130 -33.24 -29.12 -11.29
C THR A 130 -32.05 -30.06 -11.19
N GLY A 131 -31.50 -30.20 -9.98
CA GLY A 131 -30.44 -31.17 -9.65
C GLY A 131 -30.99 -32.32 -8.81
N ILE A 132 -30.39 -33.49 -8.94
CA ILE A 132 -30.86 -34.74 -8.31
C ILE A 132 -30.75 -34.72 -6.78
N VAL A 133 -29.83 -33.92 -6.22
CA VAL A 133 -29.62 -33.81 -4.76
C VAL A 133 -30.88 -33.31 -4.03
N PHE A 134 -31.76 -32.56 -4.72
CA PHE A 134 -32.95 -31.97 -4.12
C PHE A 134 -34.23 -32.83 -4.21
N ASP A 135 -34.21 -33.97 -4.91
CA ASP A 135 -35.46 -34.63 -5.33
C ASP A 135 -35.56 -36.12 -4.93
N GLY A 136 -34.68 -36.63 -4.06
CA GLY A 136 -34.68 -38.04 -3.65
C GLY A 136 -34.46 -39.05 -4.79
N VAL A 137 -34.05 -38.56 -5.96
CA VAL A 137 -33.97 -39.33 -7.20
C VAL A 137 -32.72 -40.22 -7.24
N ARG A 138 -32.87 -41.43 -7.78
CA ARG A 138 -31.80 -42.42 -8.00
C ARG A 138 -30.62 -41.81 -8.76
N LYS A 139 -29.39 -42.05 -8.29
CA LYS A 139 -28.14 -41.61 -8.95
C LYS A 139 -28.18 -41.96 -10.45
N PRO A 140 -28.00 -40.98 -11.36
CA PRO A 140 -28.14 -41.23 -12.78
C PRO A 140 -26.94 -42.04 -13.28
N ASN A 141 -27.20 -43.10 -14.04
CA ASN A 141 -26.16 -43.95 -14.62
C ASN A 141 -25.62 -43.35 -15.93
N GLY A 142 -25.00 -42.17 -15.83
CA GLY A 142 -24.39 -41.42 -16.93
C GLY A 142 -25.38 -40.64 -17.81
N LEU A 143 -24.83 -39.98 -18.83
CA LEU A 143 -25.55 -39.25 -19.87
C LEU A 143 -25.53 -40.05 -21.18
N ARG A 144 -26.56 -39.88 -22.01
CA ARG A 144 -26.62 -40.43 -23.38
C ARG A 144 -27.27 -39.45 -24.33
N PHE A 145 -26.88 -39.50 -25.60
CA PHE A 145 -27.58 -38.78 -26.66
C PHE A 145 -28.82 -39.56 -27.11
N THR A 146 -29.83 -38.85 -27.60
CA THR A 146 -31.10 -39.42 -28.09
C THR A 146 -31.09 -39.67 -29.60
N ASP A 147 -30.15 -39.08 -30.32
CA ASP A 147 -30.02 -39.24 -31.77
C ASP A 147 -29.57 -40.67 -32.12
N LYS A 148 -30.41 -41.39 -32.87
CA LYS A 148 -30.18 -42.78 -33.27
C LYS A 148 -29.00 -42.96 -34.22
N ARG A 149 -28.54 -41.89 -34.86
CA ARG A 149 -27.37 -41.90 -35.75
C ARG A 149 -26.05 -41.96 -34.98
N LEU A 150 -26.08 -41.63 -33.69
CA LEU A 150 -24.91 -41.69 -32.82
C LEU A 150 -24.81 -43.05 -32.14
N PRO A 151 -23.59 -43.54 -31.83
CA PRO A 151 -23.42 -44.75 -31.03
C PRO A 151 -24.15 -44.64 -29.69
N ALA A 152 -24.86 -45.71 -29.31
CA ALA A 152 -25.59 -45.81 -28.04
C ALA A 152 -24.65 -45.92 -26.82
N ARG A 153 -23.88 -44.86 -26.55
CA ARG A 153 -22.87 -44.76 -25.49
C ARG A 153 -23.44 -44.08 -24.25
N ARG A 154 -22.93 -44.48 -23.09
CA ARG A 154 -23.18 -43.81 -21.82
C ARG A 154 -21.91 -43.12 -21.33
N TYR A 155 -22.02 -41.83 -21.05
CA TYR A 155 -20.95 -40.98 -20.55
C TYR A 155 -21.09 -40.82 -19.03
N ARG A 156 -20.11 -41.30 -18.27
CA ARG A 156 -20.13 -41.25 -16.80
C ARG A 156 -19.11 -40.25 -16.31
N PHE A 157 -19.51 -39.46 -15.32
CA PHE A 157 -18.70 -38.42 -14.71
C PHE A 157 -18.78 -38.52 -13.19
N ASP A 158 -17.66 -38.25 -12.53
CA ASP A 158 -17.56 -38.22 -11.07
C ASP A 158 -18.01 -36.87 -10.52
N LYS A 159 -17.96 -36.69 -9.19
CA LYS A 159 -18.27 -35.41 -8.51
C LYS A 159 -19.65 -34.83 -8.85
N GLN A 160 -20.62 -35.70 -9.10
CA GLN A 160 -22.02 -35.32 -9.39
C GLN A 160 -22.19 -34.47 -10.66
N ILE A 161 -21.19 -34.46 -11.54
CA ILE A 161 -21.22 -33.71 -12.79
C ILE A 161 -22.26 -34.33 -13.73
N GLY A 162 -23.08 -33.48 -14.36
CA GLY A 162 -24.13 -33.92 -15.29
C GLY A 162 -25.39 -34.44 -14.61
N TRP A 163 -25.57 -34.16 -13.31
CA TRP A 163 -26.78 -34.55 -12.58
C TRP A 163 -27.94 -33.58 -12.79
N GLN A 164 -27.67 -32.38 -13.28
CA GLN A 164 -28.67 -31.36 -13.55
C GLN A 164 -29.40 -31.65 -14.87
N PHE A 165 -30.70 -31.40 -14.87
CA PHE A 165 -31.59 -31.66 -16.00
C PHE A 165 -32.71 -30.63 -16.05
N PHE A 166 -33.40 -30.54 -17.18
CA PHE A 166 -34.59 -29.73 -17.36
C PHE A 166 -35.82 -30.50 -16.84
N SER A 167 -36.37 -30.07 -15.70
CA SER A 167 -37.60 -30.63 -15.12
C SER A 167 -38.86 -30.13 -15.82
N LYS A 168 -38.79 -28.94 -16.44
CA LYS A 168 -39.81 -28.39 -17.35
C LYS A 168 -39.13 -27.69 -18.52
N PHE A 169 -39.76 -27.75 -19.68
CA PHE A 169 -39.43 -27.01 -20.90
C PHE A 169 -40.61 -27.09 -21.87
N ASP A 170 -40.66 -26.21 -22.86
CA ASP A 170 -41.69 -26.27 -23.92
C ASP A 170 -41.42 -27.45 -24.89
N SER A 171 -41.98 -28.61 -24.57
CA SER A 171 -41.78 -29.85 -25.33
C SER A 171 -42.38 -29.83 -26.75
N ALA A 172 -43.30 -28.91 -27.04
CA ALA A 172 -43.84 -28.74 -28.39
C ALA A 172 -42.83 -28.07 -29.34
N ARG A 173 -41.89 -27.29 -28.79
CA ARG A 173 -40.88 -26.55 -29.55
C ARG A 173 -39.46 -27.11 -29.41
N ALA A 174 -39.18 -27.79 -28.31
CA ALA A 174 -37.86 -28.34 -28.01
C ALA A 174 -37.68 -29.74 -28.59
N THR A 175 -36.50 -29.99 -29.19
CA THR A 175 -35.99 -31.34 -29.44
C THR A 175 -35.05 -31.73 -28.30
N VAL A 176 -35.28 -32.87 -27.65
CA VAL A 176 -34.33 -33.43 -26.67
C VAL A 176 -33.19 -34.11 -27.41
N LEU A 177 -31.95 -33.68 -27.18
CA LEU A 177 -30.74 -34.23 -27.81
C LEU A 177 -29.94 -35.11 -26.85
N GLY A 178 -30.09 -34.92 -25.54
CA GLY A 178 -29.42 -35.71 -24.51
C GLY A 178 -30.30 -35.90 -23.28
N VAL A 179 -30.14 -37.07 -22.66
CA VAL A 179 -30.81 -37.45 -21.41
C VAL A 179 -29.83 -38.06 -20.42
N ASN A 180 -30.14 -37.94 -19.13
CA ASN A 180 -29.43 -38.67 -18.09
C ASN A 180 -29.90 -40.14 -17.99
N GLY A 181 -29.28 -40.90 -17.08
CA GLY A 181 -29.57 -42.32 -16.87
C GLY A 181 -31.01 -42.62 -16.46
N ASN A 182 -31.75 -41.62 -15.97
CA ASN A 182 -33.16 -41.70 -15.58
C ASN A 182 -34.10 -41.21 -16.70
N GLY A 183 -33.57 -40.91 -17.89
CA GLY A 183 -34.37 -40.44 -19.03
C GLY A 183 -34.76 -38.96 -18.97
N ARG A 184 -34.20 -38.18 -18.04
CA ARG A 184 -34.49 -36.73 -17.93
C ARG A 184 -33.61 -35.94 -18.89
N ALA A 185 -34.18 -34.98 -19.60
CA ALA A 185 -33.48 -34.17 -20.60
C ALA A 185 -32.42 -33.28 -19.95
N ASN A 186 -31.18 -33.35 -20.43
CA ASN A 186 -30.07 -32.49 -19.96
C ASN A 186 -29.49 -31.61 -21.09
N PHE A 187 -29.80 -31.95 -22.34
CA PHE A 187 -29.38 -31.22 -23.53
C PHE A 187 -30.58 -31.10 -24.48
N ILE A 188 -30.99 -29.87 -24.78
CA ILE A 188 -32.17 -29.58 -25.59
C ILE A 188 -31.86 -28.54 -26.67
N ARG A 189 -32.63 -28.57 -27.77
CA ARG A 189 -32.52 -27.64 -28.90
C ARG A 189 -33.87 -27.02 -29.23
N PHE A 190 -33.90 -25.70 -29.39
CA PHE A 190 -35.03 -24.96 -29.97
C PHE A 190 -34.64 -24.42 -31.34
N ARG A 191 -35.53 -24.53 -32.33
CA ARG A 191 -35.30 -24.00 -33.68
C ARG A 191 -35.84 -22.58 -33.80
N PHE A 192 -35.08 -21.69 -34.42
CA PHE A 192 -35.45 -20.31 -34.71
C PHE A 192 -35.03 -19.98 -36.14
N GLY A 193 -35.99 -19.89 -37.06
CA GLY A 193 -35.71 -19.76 -38.49
C GLY A 193 -34.76 -20.84 -39.00
N LYS A 194 -33.64 -20.43 -39.60
CA LYS A 194 -32.61 -21.34 -40.13
C LYS A 194 -31.62 -21.84 -39.07
N GLY A 195 -31.56 -21.19 -37.92
CA GLY A 195 -30.63 -21.48 -36.83
C GLY A 195 -31.29 -22.16 -35.64
N ALA A 196 -30.55 -22.22 -34.52
CA ALA A 196 -31.01 -22.92 -33.33
C ALA A 196 -30.36 -22.41 -32.04
N LEU A 197 -31.12 -22.53 -30.95
CA LEU A 197 -30.67 -22.37 -29.57
C LEU A 197 -30.44 -23.76 -28.96
N PHE A 198 -29.25 -23.99 -28.44
CA PHE A 198 -28.85 -25.22 -27.76
C PHE A 198 -28.61 -24.93 -26.29
N LEU A 199 -29.28 -25.66 -25.40
CA LEU A 199 -29.19 -25.45 -23.95
C LEU A 199 -28.72 -26.73 -23.25
N VAL A 200 -27.72 -26.61 -22.39
CA VAL A 200 -27.23 -27.69 -21.52
C VAL A 200 -27.35 -27.29 -20.06
N ALA A 201 -28.01 -28.12 -19.25
CA ALA A 201 -28.28 -27.84 -17.83
C ALA A 201 -27.04 -27.94 -16.91
N SER A 202 -25.89 -28.35 -17.44
CA SER A 202 -24.67 -28.64 -16.68
C SER A 202 -23.43 -28.05 -17.36
N PRO A 203 -23.02 -26.81 -17.03
CA PRO A 203 -21.83 -26.18 -17.60
C PRO A 203 -20.54 -26.93 -17.26
N GLN A 204 -20.50 -27.63 -16.11
CA GLN A 204 -19.35 -28.47 -15.69
C GLN A 204 -18.91 -29.49 -16.74
N LEU A 205 -19.80 -29.95 -17.63
CA LEU A 205 -19.47 -30.91 -18.70
C LEU A 205 -18.42 -30.39 -19.68
N PHE A 206 -18.20 -29.08 -19.71
CA PHE A 206 -17.32 -28.38 -20.64
C PHE A 206 -16.07 -27.82 -19.95
N THR A 207 -15.79 -28.27 -18.73
CA THR A 207 -14.65 -27.80 -17.92
C THR A 207 -13.40 -28.66 -18.08
N ASN A 208 -12.25 -28.10 -17.71
CA ASN A 208 -10.95 -28.77 -17.77
C ASN A 208 -10.99 -30.18 -17.16
N TYR A 209 -11.58 -30.35 -15.98
CA TYR A 209 -11.65 -31.63 -15.29
C TYR A 209 -12.35 -32.73 -16.10
N VAL A 210 -13.42 -32.37 -16.81
CA VAL A 210 -14.18 -33.32 -17.64
C VAL A 210 -13.44 -33.60 -18.94
N LEU A 211 -12.90 -32.57 -19.58
CA LEU A 211 -12.26 -32.68 -20.89
C LEU A 211 -10.91 -33.39 -20.86
N LEU A 212 -10.23 -33.42 -19.70
CA LEU A 212 -9.02 -34.23 -19.51
C LEU A 212 -9.30 -35.75 -19.55
N LYS A 213 -10.56 -36.17 -19.43
CA LYS A 213 -10.95 -37.59 -19.52
C LYS A 213 -11.44 -37.91 -20.94
N PRO A 214 -11.06 -39.07 -21.52
CA PRO A 214 -11.49 -39.44 -22.87
C PRO A 214 -13.02 -39.45 -23.08
N ALA A 215 -13.78 -39.83 -22.05
CA ALA A 215 -15.24 -39.81 -22.12
C ALA A 215 -15.80 -38.38 -22.18
N GLY A 216 -15.20 -37.43 -21.46
CA GLY A 216 -15.62 -36.03 -21.47
C GLY A 216 -15.26 -35.31 -22.76
N ALA A 217 -14.04 -35.54 -23.27
CA ALA A 217 -13.62 -35.02 -24.58
C ALA A 217 -14.58 -35.47 -25.69
N ARG A 218 -14.90 -36.77 -25.77
CA ARG A 218 -15.86 -37.31 -26.75
C ARG A 218 -17.27 -36.78 -26.56
N TYR A 219 -17.71 -36.57 -25.31
CA TYR A 219 -19.03 -35.98 -25.04
C TYR A 219 -19.11 -34.56 -25.60
N ALA A 220 -18.10 -33.73 -25.33
CA ALA A 220 -18.05 -32.37 -25.86
C ALA A 220 -17.99 -32.35 -27.38
N GLU A 221 -17.13 -33.18 -28.00
CA GLU A 221 -17.05 -33.36 -29.45
C GLU A 221 -18.43 -33.72 -30.06
N THR A 222 -19.15 -34.65 -29.43
CA THR A 222 -20.50 -35.04 -29.87
C THR A 222 -21.53 -33.92 -29.70
N VAL A 223 -21.41 -33.07 -28.66
CA VAL A 223 -22.27 -31.87 -28.52
C VAL A 223 -21.99 -30.89 -29.65
N PHE A 224 -20.72 -30.58 -29.91
CA PHE A 224 -20.33 -29.60 -30.93
C PHE A 224 -20.56 -30.11 -32.35
N SER A 225 -20.60 -31.42 -32.59
CA SER A 225 -20.93 -31.99 -33.91
C SER A 225 -22.37 -31.72 -34.37
N TYR A 226 -23.26 -31.27 -33.47
CA TYR A 226 -24.60 -30.81 -33.85
C TYR A 226 -24.61 -29.41 -34.48
N PHE A 227 -23.50 -28.67 -34.37
CA PHE A 227 -23.43 -27.28 -34.81
C PHE A 227 -22.96 -27.23 -36.26
N PRO A 228 -23.43 -26.27 -37.07
CA PRO A 228 -22.95 -26.13 -38.42
C PRO A 228 -21.48 -25.69 -38.41
N HIS A 229 -20.71 -26.15 -39.40
CA HIS A 229 -19.36 -25.66 -39.64
C HIS A 229 -19.45 -24.23 -40.18
N GLY A 230 -19.23 -23.28 -39.28
CA GLY A 230 -19.45 -21.86 -39.49
C GLY A 230 -18.21 -21.09 -39.91
N LYS A 231 -18.38 -19.80 -40.19
CA LYS A 231 -17.26 -18.88 -40.44
C LYS A 231 -16.61 -18.38 -39.16
N GLU A 232 -17.39 -18.27 -38.08
CA GLU A 232 -16.94 -17.68 -36.82
C GLU A 232 -17.56 -18.40 -35.62
N VAL A 233 -16.73 -18.56 -34.58
CA VAL A 233 -17.14 -19.03 -33.25
C VAL A 233 -16.82 -17.92 -32.26
N ILE A 234 -17.87 -17.31 -31.72
CA ILE A 234 -17.78 -16.22 -30.75
C ILE A 234 -17.83 -16.83 -29.35
N TRP A 235 -16.77 -16.68 -28.59
CA TRP A 235 -16.68 -17.13 -27.21
C TRP A 235 -17.08 -16.01 -26.24
N ASP A 236 -18.16 -16.21 -25.49
CA ASP A 236 -18.58 -15.24 -24.49
C ASP A 236 -17.78 -15.37 -23.20
N GLU A 237 -17.02 -14.33 -22.89
CA GLU A 237 -16.29 -14.19 -21.63
C GLU A 237 -16.89 -13.06 -20.77
N HIS A 238 -17.79 -12.25 -21.33
CA HIS A 238 -18.50 -11.17 -20.62
C HIS A 238 -19.35 -11.73 -19.47
N THR A 239 -20.05 -12.84 -19.64
CA THR A 239 -20.96 -13.36 -18.60
C THR A 239 -20.21 -13.76 -17.32
N VAL A 240 -18.97 -14.25 -17.45
CA VAL A 240 -18.15 -14.71 -16.32
C VAL A 240 -17.20 -13.65 -15.76
N MET A 241 -16.79 -12.67 -16.58
CA MET A 241 -15.82 -11.65 -16.16
C MET A 241 -16.39 -10.22 -16.11
N GLY A 242 -17.59 -9.98 -16.64
CA GLY A 242 -18.18 -8.67 -16.83
C GLY A 242 -17.49 -7.85 -17.93
N ASN A 243 -17.88 -6.58 -18.04
CA ASN A 243 -17.29 -5.63 -18.97
C ASN A 243 -15.78 -5.49 -18.75
N GLU A 244 -14.99 -5.55 -19.82
CA GLU A 244 -13.63 -5.02 -19.77
C GLU A 244 -13.66 -3.51 -19.49
N GLY A 245 -12.82 -3.05 -18.58
CA GLY A 245 -12.57 -1.63 -18.38
C GLY A 245 -13.65 -0.82 -17.64
N LYS A 246 -14.74 -1.42 -17.12
CA LYS A 246 -15.64 -0.72 -16.19
C LYS A 246 -15.27 -1.03 -14.74
N ASP A 247 -14.36 -0.21 -14.22
CA ASP A 247 -14.13 0.04 -12.80
C ASP A 247 -13.95 -1.21 -11.93
N VAL A 248 -12.86 -1.95 -12.16
CA VAL A 248 -12.17 -2.55 -11.01
C VAL A 248 -11.57 -1.37 -10.25
N SER A 249 -12.39 -0.74 -9.39
CA SER A 249 -11.89 0.20 -8.39
C SER A 249 -10.62 -0.40 -7.78
N PRO A 250 -9.51 0.34 -7.65
CA PRO A 250 -8.28 -0.18 -7.06
C PRO A 250 -8.54 -0.89 -5.71
N LEU A 251 -9.52 -0.41 -4.94
CA LEU A 251 -9.97 -1.04 -3.69
C LEU A 251 -10.64 -2.40 -3.90
N ARG A 252 -11.40 -2.59 -4.97
CA ARG A 252 -11.99 -3.89 -5.36
C ARG A 252 -10.90 -4.89 -5.77
N PHE A 253 -9.85 -4.42 -6.44
CA PHE A 253 -8.70 -5.26 -6.77
C PHE A 253 -7.91 -5.69 -5.52
N ILE A 254 -7.68 -4.74 -4.60
CA ILE A 254 -7.05 -4.99 -3.30
C ILE A 254 -7.84 -6.01 -2.48
N SER A 255 -9.17 -5.88 -2.43
CA SER A 255 -10.03 -6.78 -1.65
C SER A 255 -10.21 -8.17 -2.27
N ALA A 256 -10.15 -8.29 -3.59
CA ALA A 256 -10.26 -9.57 -4.31
C ALA A 256 -9.05 -10.50 -4.05
N ASN A 257 -7.88 -9.94 -3.75
CA ASN A 257 -6.67 -10.68 -3.48
C ASN A 257 -6.44 -10.83 -1.96
N PRO A 258 -6.58 -12.04 -1.35
CA PRO A 258 -6.48 -12.20 0.09
C PRO A 258 -5.18 -11.67 0.72
N PRO A 259 -3.98 -11.86 0.13
CA PRO A 259 -2.74 -11.29 0.68
C PRO A 259 -2.75 -9.76 0.67
N LEU A 260 -3.21 -9.16 -0.43
CA LEU A 260 -3.22 -7.71 -0.62
C LEU A 260 -4.25 -7.04 0.29
N ARG A 261 -5.41 -7.68 0.48
CA ARG A 261 -6.43 -7.30 1.44
C ARG A 261 -5.88 -7.25 2.86
N ASN A 262 -5.17 -8.30 3.27
CA ASN A 262 -4.57 -8.38 4.61
C ASN A 262 -3.49 -7.31 4.79
N ALA A 263 -2.61 -7.11 3.79
CA ALA A 263 -1.60 -6.05 3.82
C ALA A 263 -2.24 -4.66 3.97
N TYR A 264 -3.31 -4.38 3.23
CA TYR A 264 -4.04 -3.12 3.31
C TYR A 264 -4.63 -2.87 4.72
N TYR A 265 -5.27 -3.88 5.33
CA TYR A 265 -5.78 -3.75 6.70
C TYR A 265 -4.67 -3.59 7.73
N ILE A 266 -3.56 -4.31 7.59
CA ILE A 266 -2.39 -4.16 8.47
C ILE A 266 -1.86 -2.73 8.38
N THR A 267 -1.72 -2.17 7.18
CA THR A 267 -1.28 -0.78 6.99
C THR A 267 -2.24 0.21 7.64
N LEU A 268 -3.56 0.04 7.48
CA LEU A 268 -4.55 0.92 8.11
C LEU A 268 -4.46 0.85 9.65
N VAL A 269 -4.36 -0.35 10.22
CA VAL A 269 -4.21 -0.54 11.66
C VAL A 269 -2.88 0.05 12.15
N ALA A 270 -1.78 -0.18 11.42
CA ALA A 270 -0.46 0.36 11.77
C ALA A 270 -0.45 1.89 11.72
N MET A 271 -1.09 2.49 10.72
CA MET A 271 -1.23 3.95 10.60
C MET A 271 -2.08 4.51 11.74
N LEU A 272 -3.19 3.87 12.09
CA LEU A 272 -4.01 4.27 13.24
C LEU A 272 -3.20 4.22 14.53
N LEU A 273 -2.48 3.11 14.78
CA LEU A 273 -1.61 2.97 15.93
C LEU A 273 -0.50 4.04 15.94
N PHE A 274 0.15 4.29 14.80
CA PHE A 274 1.17 5.32 14.67
C PHE A 274 0.65 6.70 15.06
N VAL A 275 -0.54 7.08 14.57
CA VAL A 275 -1.19 8.34 14.94
C VAL A 275 -1.49 8.37 16.44
N LEU A 276 -2.05 7.29 17.02
CA LEU A 276 -2.33 7.24 18.45
C LEU A 276 -1.07 7.38 19.32
N PHE A 277 0.06 6.81 18.88
CA PHE A 277 1.34 6.94 19.58
C PHE A 277 1.96 8.34 19.45
N GLU A 278 1.99 8.92 18.25
CA GLU A 278 2.57 10.25 18.02
C GLU A 278 1.65 11.40 18.46
N MET A 279 0.36 11.15 18.66
CA MET A 279 -0.56 12.12 19.26
C MET A 279 -0.20 12.43 20.72
N LYS A 280 0.57 11.56 21.39
CA LYS A 280 1.05 11.82 22.75
C LYS A 280 2.04 13.00 22.72
N ARG A 281 1.65 14.13 23.31
CA ARG A 281 2.47 15.33 23.42
C ARG A 281 3.85 14.99 24.02
N ARG A 282 4.92 15.22 23.26
CA ARG A 282 6.30 15.21 23.76
C ARG A 282 6.64 16.62 24.26
N GLN A 283 7.05 16.76 25.52
CA GLN A 283 7.52 18.05 26.03
C GLN A 283 8.84 18.41 25.35
N ARG A 284 8.98 19.67 24.93
CA ARG A 284 10.25 20.18 24.37
C ARG A 284 11.28 20.24 25.49
N ILE A 285 12.51 19.82 25.20
CA ILE A 285 13.64 19.96 26.12
C ILE A 285 13.85 21.46 26.35
N ILE A 286 13.78 21.90 27.60
CA ILE A 286 14.04 23.30 27.97
C ILE A 286 15.56 23.50 27.90
N PRO A 287 16.08 24.38 27.03
CA PRO A 287 17.51 24.68 27.00
C PRO A 287 17.91 25.34 28.32
N ILE A 288 19.01 24.88 28.91
CA ILE A 288 19.58 25.46 30.14
C ILE A 288 20.13 26.85 29.77
N ALA A 289 19.60 27.90 30.40
CA ALA A 289 20.12 29.25 30.21
C ALA A 289 21.52 29.36 30.82
N ASP A 290 22.47 29.93 30.08
CA ASP A 290 23.85 30.18 30.55
C ASP A 290 23.79 31.17 31.73
N PRO A 291 24.43 30.88 32.89
CA PRO A 291 24.42 31.80 34.03
C PRO A 291 24.89 33.20 33.62
N MET A 292 24.15 34.22 34.09
CA MET A 292 24.46 35.61 33.79
C MET A 292 25.88 35.95 34.24
N LYS A 293 26.76 36.31 33.30
CA LYS A 293 28.11 36.80 33.59
C LYS A 293 28.01 38.20 34.22
N ASN A 294 28.88 38.50 35.19
CA ASN A 294 28.94 39.81 35.83
C ASN A 294 29.44 40.87 34.82
N ALA A 295 28.51 41.59 34.20
CA ALA A 295 28.79 42.60 33.17
C ALA A 295 29.76 43.70 33.64
N THR A 296 29.77 44.02 34.94
CA THR A 296 30.72 44.98 35.53
C THR A 296 32.16 44.48 35.45
N THR A 297 32.39 43.19 35.73
CA THR A 297 33.74 42.60 35.66
C THR A 297 34.24 42.57 34.22
N GLU A 298 33.37 42.23 33.28
CA GLU A 298 33.69 42.21 31.85
C GLU A 298 34.02 43.61 31.34
N PHE A 299 33.24 44.63 31.71
CA PHE A 299 33.52 46.02 31.36
C PHE A 299 34.88 46.49 31.88
N VAL A 300 35.20 46.21 33.15
CA VAL A 300 36.49 46.58 33.76
C VAL A 300 37.66 45.88 33.06
N GLN A 301 37.51 44.60 32.70
CA GLN A 301 38.53 43.86 31.95
C GLN A 301 38.77 44.46 30.56
N VAL A 302 37.70 44.81 29.84
CA VAL A 302 37.80 45.41 28.50
C VAL A 302 38.49 46.78 28.56
N VAL A 303 38.08 47.65 29.49
CA VAL A 303 38.72 48.95 29.66
C VAL A 303 40.19 48.78 30.08
N GLY A 304 40.48 47.86 31.01
CA GLY A 304 41.84 47.55 31.45
C GLY A 304 42.73 47.07 30.30
N GLN A 305 42.23 46.21 29.41
CA GLN A 305 42.95 45.74 28.23
C GLN A 305 43.31 46.88 27.27
N VAL A 306 42.42 47.85 27.05
CA VAL A 306 42.72 49.01 26.19
C VAL A 306 43.92 49.79 26.73
N TYR A 307 43.95 50.07 28.04
CA TYR A 307 45.08 50.76 28.67
C TYR A 307 46.36 49.91 28.65
N TYR A 308 46.25 48.60 28.86
CA TYR A 308 47.40 47.68 28.79
C TYR A 308 48.01 47.65 27.38
N HIS A 309 47.18 47.58 26.33
CA HIS A 309 47.65 47.53 24.95
C HIS A 309 48.25 48.85 24.46
N GLN A 310 47.71 50.00 24.89
CA GLN A 310 48.25 51.31 24.51
C GLN A 310 49.65 51.57 25.11
N ARG A 311 50.02 50.91 26.22
CA ARG A 311 51.30 51.09 26.95
C ARG A 311 51.67 52.55 27.26
N ASP A 312 50.66 53.42 27.36
CA ASP A 312 50.84 54.82 27.73
C ASP A 312 50.85 54.94 29.27
N ASN A 313 51.95 54.50 29.86
CA ASN A 313 52.16 54.53 31.31
C ASN A 313 52.13 55.95 31.88
N ARG A 314 52.55 56.94 31.07
CA ARG A 314 52.52 58.35 31.47
C ARG A 314 51.09 58.82 31.65
N ASN A 315 50.20 58.51 30.72
CA ASN A 315 48.78 58.85 30.83
C ASN A 315 48.14 58.23 32.08
N ILE A 316 48.46 56.96 32.38
CA ILE A 316 47.96 56.28 33.58
C ILE A 316 48.52 56.94 34.85
N ALA A 317 49.81 57.23 34.89
CA ALA A 317 50.45 57.90 36.02
C ALA A 317 49.86 59.30 36.28
N GLU A 318 49.69 60.12 35.24
CA GLU A 318 49.11 61.46 35.35
C GLU A 318 47.67 61.42 35.86
N LYS A 319 46.86 60.45 35.40
CA LYS A 319 45.51 60.22 35.92
C LYS A 319 45.55 59.82 37.39
N LYS A 320 46.37 58.85 37.79
CA LYS A 320 46.54 58.44 39.20
C LYS A 320 46.98 59.60 40.09
N ILE A 321 47.93 60.42 39.65
CA ILE A 321 48.39 61.62 40.38
C ILE A 321 47.25 62.62 40.52
N ARG A 322 46.49 62.87 39.45
CA ARG A 322 45.34 63.79 39.50
C ARG A 322 44.29 63.33 40.50
N TYR A 323 43.95 62.05 40.49
CA TYR A 323 43.02 61.46 41.46
C TYR A 323 43.56 61.53 42.89
N LEU A 324 44.85 61.25 43.10
CA LEU A 324 45.49 61.36 44.41
C LEU A 324 45.45 62.81 44.92
N LEU A 325 45.84 63.79 44.10
CA LEU A 325 45.82 65.20 44.52
C LEU A 325 44.40 65.68 44.80
N GLU A 326 43.42 65.21 44.04
CA GLU A 326 42.02 65.47 44.34
C GLU A 326 41.58 64.84 45.67
N HIS A 327 42.00 63.61 45.94
CA HIS A 327 41.77 62.94 47.20
C HIS A 327 42.40 63.72 48.37
N ILE A 328 43.65 64.17 48.22
CA ILE A 328 44.35 64.94 49.24
C ILE A 328 43.65 66.28 49.50
N ARG A 329 43.24 66.96 48.42
CA ARG A 329 42.53 68.24 48.48
C ARG A 329 41.16 68.10 49.15
N SER A 330 40.43 67.04 48.84
CA SER A 330 39.07 66.82 49.36
C SER A 330 39.06 66.29 50.79
N ARG A 331 39.96 65.36 51.15
CA ARG A 331 39.97 64.70 52.46
C ARG A 331 40.81 65.43 53.51
N TYR A 332 41.97 65.96 53.14
CA TYR A 332 42.88 66.63 54.08
C TYR A 332 42.84 68.16 53.97
N HIS A 333 42.04 68.70 53.04
CA HIS A 333 41.86 70.14 52.81
C HIS A 333 43.17 70.91 52.53
N VAL A 334 44.16 70.24 51.93
CA VAL A 334 45.46 70.84 51.57
C VAL A 334 45.42 71.33 50.12
N LYS A 335 45.96 72.54 49.87
CA LYS A 335 46.05 73.11 48.51
C LYS A 335 47.11 72.38 47.69
N THR A 336 46.74 71.80 46.57
CA THR A 336 47.62 70.98 45.70
C THR A 336 48.14 71.71 44.45
N ALA A 337 48.08 73.05 44.44
CA ALA A 337 48.51 73.86 43.29
C ALA A 337 50.03 73.94 43.16
N GLY A 338 50.76 73.94 44.28
CA GLY A 338 52.22 73.82 44.36
C GLY A 338 52.57 72.65 45.27
N LEU A 339 53.54 71.83 44.85
CA LEU A 339 54.06 70.69 45.63
C LEU A 339 55.41 71.08 46.24
N ASP A 340 55.40 72.14 47.05
CA ASP A 340 56.57 72.71 47.69
C ASP A 340 56.81 72.10 49.09
N GLN A 341 57.87 72.55 49.77
CA GLN A 341 58.22 72.06 51.11
C GLN A 341 57.08 72.32 52.12
N ALA A 342 56.40 73.46 51.99
CA ALA A 342 55.23 73.79 52.81
C ALA A 342 54.07 72.80 52.60
N PHE A 343 53.82 72.38 51.35
CA PHE A 343 52.85 71.32 51.06
C PHE A 343 53.19 70.00 51.74
N ALA A 344 54.47 69.58 51.70
CA ALA A 344 54.91 68.34 52.31
C ALA A 344 54.68 68.33 53.83
N GLU A 345 55.03 69.42 54.52
CA GLU A 345 54.86 69.56 55.96
C GLU A 345 53.38 69.57 56.38
N MET A 346 52.54 70.31 55.65
CA MET A 346 51.10 70.32 55.88
C MET A 346 50.48 68.93 55.63
N LEU A 347 50.93 68.22 54.61
CA LEU A 347 50.42 66.89 54.28
C LEU A 347 50.77 65.88 55.38
N VAL A 348 52.01 65.88 55.89
CA VAL A 348 52.43 65.03 57.01
C VAL A 348 51.56 65.31 58.25
N GLN A 349 51.40 66.58 58.63
CA GLN A 349 50.61 66.95 59.80
C GLN A 349 49.13 66.59 59.69
N ARG A 350 48.53 66.70 58.50
CA ARG A 350 47.09 66.47 58.28
C ARG A 350 46.74 65.02 58.00
N SER A 351 47.64 64.28 57.34
CA SER A 351 47.40 62.87 56.97
C SER A 351 47.86 61.87 58.03
N GLY A 352 48.78 62.25 58.93
CA GLY A 352 49.40 61.32 59.86
C GLY A 352 50.39 60.35 59.19
N ALA A 353 50.66 60.52 57.88
CA ALA A 353 51.64 59.73 57.14
C ALA A 353 53.07 60.02 57.61
N SER A 354 53.94 59.02 57.52
CA SER A 354 55.36 59.20 57.84
C SER A 354 56.01 60.21 56.89
N PRO A 355 56.91 61.09 57.38
CA PRO A 355 57.63 62.04 56.55
C PRO A 355 58.36 61.38 55.37
N GLU A 356 58.87 60.16 55.56
CA GLU A 356 59.56 59.37 54.55
C GLU A 356 58.64 58.94 53.41
N LEU A 357 57.39 58.57 53.72
CA LEU A 357 56.38 58.17 52.72
C LEU A 357 55.96 59.38 51.88
N VAL A 358 55.68 60.52 52.52
CA VAL A 358 55.28 61.75 51.83
C VAL A 358 56.41 62.27 50.95
N ALA A 359 57.65 62.27 51.43
CA ALA A 359 58.82 62.68 50.65
C ALA A 359 59.06 61.76 49.44
N SER A 360 58.89 60.44 49.61
CA SER A 360 59.04 59.46 48.53
C SER A 360 57.94 59.61 47.48
N LEU A 361 56.68 59.80 47.92
CA LEU A 361 55.53 60.03 47.03
C LEU A 361 55.70 61.31 46.21
N LEU A 362 56.07 62.43 46.85
CA LEU A 362 56.27 63.72 46.18
C LEU A 362 57.42 63.68 45.18
N ARG A 363 58.50 62.96 45.50
CA ARG A 363 59.64 62.76 44.58
C ARG A 363 59.21 62.00 43.32
N GLU A 364 58.45 60.92 43.46
CA GLU A 364 57.94 60.16 42.31
C GLU A 364 56.94 60.98 41.48
N ILE A 365 56.07 61.77 42.13
CA ILE A 365 55.16 62.71 41.43
C ILE A 365 55.97 63.74 40.62
N ALA A 366 57.03 64.30 41.20
CA ALA A 366 57.90 65.24 40.50
C ALA A 366 58.56 64.59 39.28
N GLN A 367 59.07 63.36 39.40
CA GLN A 367 59.69 62.62 38.30
C GLN A 367 58.73 62.34 37.14
N VAL A 368 57.46 62.03 37.41
CA VAL A 368 56.44 61.87 36.36
C VAL A 368 56.13 63.21 35.68
N ARG A 369 56.11 64.32 36.44
CA ARG A 369 55.81 65.67 35.93
C ARG A 369 56.93 66.29 35.10
N THR A 370 58.20 65.93 35.29
CA THR A 370 59.36 66.48 34.57
C THR A 370 59.49 66.06 33.09
N GLY A 371 58.48 65.39 32.51
CA GLY A 371 58.31 65.27 31.05
C GLY A 371 58.91 64.03 30.37
N GLY A 372 59.51 63.08 31.11
CA GLY A 372 60.07 61.84 30.54
C GLY A 372 59.03 60.73 30.26
N MET A 373 59.47 59.67 29.56
CA MET A 373 58.76 58.39 29.48
C MET A 373 58.70 57.73 30.87
N VAL A 374 57.54 57.19 31.24
CA VAL A 374 57.33 56.47 32.51
C VAL A 374 57.46 54.97 32.26
N SER A 375 58.45 54.34 32.90
CA SER A 375 58.63 52.88 32.84
C SER A 375 57.56 52.14 33.67
N ASP A 376 57.33 50.86 33.35
CA ASP A 376 56.42 49.99 34.11
C ASP A 376 56.79 49.97 35.61
N GLN A 377 58.09 49.91 35.92
CA GLN A 377 58.60 49.92 37.30
C GLN A 377 58.27 51.23 38.03
N GLN A 378 58.41 52.38 37.36
CA GLN A 378 58.03 53.67 37.94
C GLN A 378 56.52 53.78 38.16
N LEU A 379 55.71 53.29 37.22
CA LEU A 379 54.25 53.28 37.36
C LEU A 379 53.80 52.38 38.51
N ILE A 380 54.39 51.19 38.65
CA ILE A 380 54.12 50.27 39.76
C ILE A 380 54.53 50.93 41.08
N LYS A 381 55.73 51.49 41.16
CA LYS A 381 56.22 52.17 42.37
C LYS A 381 55.31 53.32 42.79
N LEU A 382 54.91 54.18 41.86
CA LEU A 382 53.93 55.25 42.10
C LEU A 382 52.60 54.67 42.60
N HIS A 383 52.10 53.60 41.98
CA HIS A 383 50.85 52.98 42.41
C HIS A 383 50.93 52.43 43.83
N THR A 384 52.01 51.74 44.18
CA THR A 384 52.24 51.20 45.54
C THR A 384 52.28 52.31 46.57
N LEU A 385 53.04 53.38 46.32
CA LEU A 385 53.10 54.54 47.23
C LEU A 385 51.72 55.21 47.41
N ILE A 386 50.92 55.29 46.33
CA ILE A 386 49.54 55.80 46.40
C ILE A 386 48.64 54.88 47.24
N GLN A 387 48.77 53.57 47.10
CA GLN A 387 47.98 52.62 47.90
C GLN A 387 48.35 52.69 49.37
N GLU A 388 49.64 52.67 49.69
CA GLU A 388 50.14 52.81 51.06
C GLU A 388 49.65 54.10 51.71
N PHE A 389 49.66 55.21 50.96
CA PHE A 389 49.12 56.49 51.44
C PHE A 389 47.61 56.45 51.67
N ASN A 390 46.83 55.83 50.79
CA ASN A 390 45.36 55.77 50.90
C ASN A 390 44.85 54.75 51.93
N THR A 391 45.71 53.86 52.42
CA THR A 391 45.37 52.87 53.47
C THR A 391 45.51 53.42 54.90
N LEU A 392 45.99 54.66 55.05
CA LEU A 392 46.02 55.42 56.31
C LEU A 392 44.67 56.10 56.57
#